data_AF-A0AAV4EKT8-F1
#
_entry.id   AF-A0AAV4EKT8-F1
#
_cell.length_a   1.000
_cell.length_b   1.000
_cell.length_c   1.000
_cell.angle_alpha   90.00
_cell.angle_beta   90.00
_cell.angle_gamma   90.00
#
_symmetry.space_group_name_H-M   'P 1'
#
loop_
_entity.id
_entity.type
_entity.pdbx_description
1 polymer ?
#
loop_
_entity_poly.entity_id
_entity_poly.type
_entity_poly.pdbx_seq_one_letter_code
_entity_poly.pdbx_strand_id
1 'polypeptide(L)'
;MEEQMNTLNIKSKEVGLKMHKGKTKFMKNYENDDTIQIENASIEKVQKYKYLGKSTCMKDLTKEEVDIRIRAGWSCFGRNREIFLDKNMILSLKKQVDDQCILPTMTYGCQTWSLTKIIGNKLKVAQRAMGKKF
;
A
#
# COMPACT_ATOMS: atom_id res chain seq x y z
N MET A 1 -5.32 -18.43 -18.24
CA MET A 1 -5.72 -17.62 -17.05
C MET A 1 -7.11 -18.04 -16.56
N GLU A 2 -8.14 -18.02 -17.40
CA GLU A 2 -9.49 -18.49 -17.00
C GLU A 2 -9.48 -19.95 -16.50
N GLU A 3 -8.83 -20.85 -17.23
CA GLU A 3 -8.67 -22.26 -16.81
C GLU A 3 -8.01 -22.37 -15.42
N GLN A 4 -6.89 -21.68 -15.20
CA GLN A 4 -6.18 -21.66 -13.92
C GLN A 4 -7.06 -21.12 -12.78
N MET A 5 -7.86 -20.10 -13.06
CA MET A 5 -8.78 -19.48 -12.11
C MET A 5 -9.90 -20.45 -11.72
N ASN A 6 -10.43 -21.20 -12.70
CA ASN A 6 -11.45 -22.23 -12.49
C ASN A 6 -10.87 -23.43 -11.71
N THR A 7 -9.67 -23.88 -12.05
CA THR A 7 -8.96 -24.92 -11.27
C THR A 7 -8.76 -24.50 -9.82
N LEU A 8 -8.32 -23.26 -9.59
CA LEU A 8 -8.18 -22.72 -8.23
C LEU A 8 -9.53 -22.66 -7.50
N ASN A 9 -10.62 -22.31 -8.19
CA ASN A 9 -11.96 -22.30 -7.59
C ASN A 9 -12.44 -23.70 -7.20
N ILE A 10 -12.22 -24.70 -8.06
CA ILE A 10 -12.55 -26.10 -7.78
C ILE A 10 -11.74 -26.59 -6.56
N LYS A 11 -10.42 -26.40 -6.57
CA LYS A 11 -9.54 -26.81 -5.45
C LYS A 11 -9.84 -26.08 -4.15
N SER A 12 -10.20 -24.80 -4.21
CA SER A 12 -10.62 -24.04 -3.03
C SER A 12 -11.88 -24.64 -2.40
N LYS A 13 -12.85 -25.07 -3.21
CA LYS A 13 -14.08 -25.70 -2.69
C LYS A 13 -13.84 -27.06 -2.06
N GLU A 14 -12.90 -27.85 -2.59
CA GLU A 14 -12.52 -29.15 -1.99
C GLU A 14 -12.08 -28.98 -0.52
N VAL A 15 -11.48 -27.84 -0.17
CA VAL A 15 -11.07 -27.50 1.20
C VAL A 15 -12.06 -26.57 1.93
N GLY A 16 -13.26 -26.37 1.41
CA GLY A 16 -14.32 -25.56 2.04
C GLY A 16 -14.17 -24.04 1.86
N LEU A 17 -13.28 -23.56 1.00
CA LEU A 17 -13.10 -22.14 0.68
C LEU A 17 -13.95 -21.72 -0.54
N LYS A 18 -14.40 -20.46 -0.53
CA LYS A 18 -15.17 -19.87 -1.63
C LYS A 18 -14.55 -18.56 -2.10
N MET A 19 -14.41 -18.40 -3.42
CA MET A 19 -13.95 -17.15 -4.01
C MET A 19 -15.00 -16.04 -3.89
N HIS A 20 -14.58 -14.88 -3.37
CA HIS A 20 -15.43 -13.70 -3.31
C HIS A 20 -15.36 -12.93 -4.64
N LYS A 21 -16.33 -13.16 -5.53
CA LYS A 21 -16.43 -12.58 -6.88
C LYS A 21 -16.25 -11.06 -6.94
N GLY A 22 -16.75 -10.32 -5.95
CA GLY A 22 -16.59 -8.85 -5.89
C GLY A 22 -15.19 -8.36 -5.49
N LYS A 23 -14.38 -9.18 -4.81
CA LYS A 23 -13.01 -8.85 -4.37
C LYS A 23 -11.98 -9.38 -5.35
N THR A 24 -12.30 -10.51 -5.99
CA THR A 24 -11.49 -11.10 -7.05
C THR A 24 -11.55 -10.22 -8.29
N LYS A 25 -10.39 -9.82 -8.79
CA LYS A 25 -10.21 -9.03 -10.01
C LYS A 25 -9.06 -9.63 -10.80
N PHE A 26 -9.02 -9.41 -12.10
CA PHE A 26 -7.87 -9.79 -12.91
C PHE A 26 -7.26 -8.58 -13.62
N MET A 27 -5.99 -8.69 -13.99
CA MET A 27 -5.21 -7.62 -14.58
C MET A 27 -4.26 -8.22 -15.64
N LYS A 28 -4.06 -7.50 -16.75
CA LYS A 28 -3.16 -7.89 -17.85
C LYS A 28 -2.27 -6.72 -18.25
N ASN A 29 -1.14 -7.05 -18.89
CA ASN A 29 -0.14 -6.09 -19.37
C ASN A 29 -0.37 -5.63 -20.82
N TYR A 30 -1.40 -6.13 -21.49
CA TYR A 30 -1.83 -5.74 -22.84
C TYR A 30 -3.34 -5.54 -22.87
N GLU A 31 -3.80 -4.71 -23.81
CA GLU A 31 -5.23 -4.51 -24.01
C GLU A 31 -5.84 -5.63 -24.86
N ASN A 32 -6.93 -6.17 -24.35
CA ASN A 32 -7.75 -7.19 -25.00
C ASN A 32 -9.12 -7.26 -24.31
N ASP A 33 -10.11 -7.77 -25.02
CA ASP A 33 -11.49 -7.91 -24.55
C ASP A 33 -11.75 -9.24 -23.84
N ASP A 34 -10.70 -9.83 -23.26
CA ASP A 34 -10.84 -11.09 -22.53
C ASP A 34 -11.78 -10.91 -21.35
N THR A 35 -12.68 -11.87 -21.21
CA THR A 35 -13.54 -11.99 -20.05
C THR A 35 -13.19 -13.29 -19.34
N ILE A 36 -13.19 -13.27 -18.01
CA ILE A 36 -12.99 -14.48 -17.20
C ILE A 36 -14.29 -14.78 -16.48
N GLN A 37 -14.83 -15.98 -16.69
CA GLN A 37 -16.02 -16.46 -16.02
C GLN A 37 -15.65 -17.46 -14.90
N ILE A 38 -16.21 -17.24 -13.72
CA ILE A 38 -16.15 -18.19 -12.60
C ILE A 38 -17.57 -18.43 -12.11
N GLU A 39 -18.06 -19.67 -12.22
CA GLU A 39 -19.42 -20.05 -11.80
C GLU A 39 -20.49 -19.09 -12.37
N ASN A 40 -20.46 -18.88 -13.67
CA ASN A 40 -21.38 -17.99 -14.41
C ASN A 40 -21.34 -16.52 -13.95
N ALA A 41 -20.25 -16.08 -13.31
CA ALA A 41 -20.03 -14.69 -12.95
C ALA A 41 -18.76 -14.15 -13.61
N SER A 42 -18.90 -13.00 -14.28
CA SER A 42 -17.79 -12.27 -14.88
C SER A 42 -16.91 -11.66 -13.79
N ILE A 43 -15.61 -11.91 -13.87
CA ILE A 43 -14.61 -11.26 -13.04
C ILE A 43 -14.19 -9.97 -13.72
N GLU A 44 -14.19 -8.87 -12.97
CA GLU A 44 -13.83 -7.54 -13.50
C GLU A 44 -12.33 -7.46 -13.82
N LYS A 45 -12.03 -6.92 -15.02
CA LYS A 45 -10.70 -6.49 -15.45
C LYS A 45 -10.39 -5.12 -14.84
N VAL A 46 -9.26 -4.99 -14.15
CA VAL A 46 -8.85 -3.71 -13.53
C VAL A 46 -7.46 -3.29 -14.00
N GLN A 47 -7.27 -1.98 -14.17
CA GLN A 47 -5.97 -1.37 -14.50
C GLN A 47 -5.14 -1.01 -13.26
N LYS A 48 -5.79 -0.96 -12.09
CA LYS A 48 -5.19 -0.63 -10.81
C LYS A 48 -5.87 -1.44 -9.72
N TYR A 49 -5.09 -2.08 -8.87
CA TYR A 49 -5.61 -2.85 -7.74
C TYR A 49 -4.78 -2.62 -6.49
N LYS A 50 -5.41 -2.63 -5.31
CA LYS A 50 -4.71 -2.51 -4.04
C LYS A 50 -4.28 -3.89 -3.55
N TYR A 51 -2.98 -4.17 -3.61
CA TYR A 51 -2.40 -5.41 -3.12
C TYR A 51 -1.51 -5.12 -1.91
N LEU A 52 -1.80 -5.77 -0.77
CA LEU A 52 -1.09 -5.58 0.50
C LEU A 52 -0.92 -4.10 0.89
N GLY A 53 -1.96 -3.30 0.67
CA GLY A 53 -1.96 -1.87 0.99
C GLY A 53 -1.20 -0.97 0.01
N LYS A 54 -0.50 -1.52 -1.00
CA LYS A 54 0.11 -0.76 -2.10
C LYS A 54 -0.77 -0.78 -3.34
N SER A 55 -0.80 0.32 -4.08
CA SER A 55 -1.42 0.31 -5.41
C SER A 55 -0.50 -0.38 -6.43
N THR A 56 -1.00 -1.43 -7.08
CA THR A 56 -0.33 -2.11 -8.19
C THR A 56 -0.97 -1.68 -9.49
N CYS A 57 -0.14 -1.29 -10.46
CA CYS A 57 -0.52 -0.87 -11.80
C CYS A 57 0.62 -1.21 -12.77
N MET A 58 0.33 -1.35 -14.07
CA MET A 58 1.37 -1.48 -15.10
C MET A 58 2.12 -0.17 -15.35
N LYS A 59 1.54 0.98 -14.97
CA LYS A 59 2.18 2.29 -15.02
C LYS A 59 2.97 2.55 -13.74
N ASP A 60 4.02 3.36 -13.83
CA ASP A 60 4.74 3.83 -12.65
C ASP A 60 3.81 4.73 -11.81
N LEU A 61 3.49 4.26 -10.59
CA LEU A 61 2.70 4.98 -9.59
C LEU A 61 3.54 5.35 -8.35
N THR A 62 4.87 5.38 -8.49
CA THR A 62 5.77 5.59 -7.36
C THR A 62 5.51 6.94 -6.68
N LYS A 63 5.23 8.00 -7.45
CA LYS A 63 4.98 9.34 -6.89
C LYS A 63 3.71 9.36 -6.03
N GLU A 64 2.63 8.78 -6.53
CA GLU A 64 1.34 8.70 -5.84
C GLU A 64 1.43 7.82 -4.59
N GLU A 65 2.15 6.71 -4.68
CA GLU A 65 2.36 5.81 -3.53
C GLU A 65 3.18 6.51 -2.44
N VAL A 66 4.23 7.25 -2.79
CA VAL A 66 5.01 8.06 -1.84
C VAL A 66 4.11 9.08 -1.13
N ASP A 67 3.19 9.73 -1.86
CA ASP A 67 2.22 10.66 -1.26
C ASP A 67 1.23 9.98 -0.32
N ILE A 68 0.80 8.76 -0.64
CA ILE A 68 -0.02 7.94 0.27
C ILE A 68 0.77 7.60 1.54
N ARG A 69 2.05 7.23 1.43
CA ARG A 69 2.89 6.90 2.60
C ARG A 69 3.24 8.10 3.46
N ILE A 70 3.47 9.26 2.87
CA ILE A 70 3.65 10.52 3.62
C ILE A 70 2.39 10.83 4.43
N ARG A 71 1.20 10.72 3.82
CA ARG A 71 -0.08 10.91 4.54
C ARG A 71 -0.27 9.87 5.64
N ALA A 72 0.08 8.61 5.41
CA ALA A 72 0.04 7.56 6.42
C ALA A 72 1.01 7.88 7.60
N GLY A 73 2.20 8.39 7.29
CA GLY A 73 3.17 8.87 8.29
C GLY A 73 2.58 9.99 9.15
N TRP A 74 1.96 11.00 8.54
CA TRP A 74 1.27 12.07 9.27
C TRP A 74 0.11 11.56 10.13
N SER A 75 -0.65 10.59 9.64
CA SER A 75 -1.71 9.94 10.43
C SER A 75 -1.13 9.16 11.62
N CYS A 76 0.01 8.47 11.45
CA CYS A 76 0.71 7.81 12.54
C CYS A 76 1.26 8.83 13.56
N PHE A 77 1.79 9.96 13.09
CA PHE A 77 2.23 11.06 13.95
C PHE A 77 1.07 11.61 14.78
N GLY A 78 -0.08 11.87 14.15
CA GLY A 78 -1.28 12.38 14.84
C GLY A 78 -1.84 11.41 15.88
N ARG A 79 -1.74 10.10 15.64
CA ARG A 79 -2.09 9.07 16.64
C ARG A 79 -1.16 9.11 17.86
N ASN A 80 0.12 9.43 17.66
CA ASN A 80 1.12 9.53 18.72
C ASN A 80 1.37 10.98 19.18
N ARG A 81 0.41 11.89 18.94
CA ARG A 81 0.57 13.33 19.21
C ARG A 81 0.91 13.62 20.67
N GLU A 82 0.42 12.83 21.61
CA GLU A 82 0.65 13.03 23.05
C GLU A 82 2.14 12.86 23.39
N ILE A 83 2.84 11.98 22.69
CA ILE A 83 4.29 11.79 22.85
C ILE A 83 5.04 12.94 22.17
N PHE A 84 4.64 13.30 20.95
CA PHE A 84 5.36 14.29 20.16
C PHE A 84 5.15 15.74 20.62
N LEU A 85 3.94 16.09 21.09
CA LEU A 85 3.58 17.46 21.46
C LEU A 85 3.80 17.77 22.95
N ASP A 86 4.04 16.75 23.79
CA ASP A 86 4.39 16.97 25.19
C ASP A 86 5.82 17.55 25.29
N LYS A 87 5.93 18.73 25.91
CA LYS A 87 7.20 19.43 26.13
C LYS A 87 8.08 18.78 27.18
N ASN A 88 7.48 18.01 28.10
CA ASN A 88 8.19 17.31 29.16
C ASN A 88 8.76 15.97 28.70
N MET A 89 8.34 15.49 27.53
CA MET A 89 8.77 14.21 26.98
C MET A 89 10.21 14.28 26.49
N ILE A 90 11.02 13.29 26.87
CA ILE A 90 12.45 13.24 26.53
C ILE A 90 12.60 13.02 25.02
N LEU A 91 13.52 13.78 24.39
CA LEU A 91 13.77 13.73 22.95
C LEU A 91 14.17 12.32 22.47
N SER A 92 14.88 11.54 23.28
CA SER A 92 15.24 10.15 22.95
C SER A 92 14.01 9.27 22.75
N LEU A 93 12.96 9.43 23.57
CA LEU A 93 11.72 8.69 23.42
C LEU A 93 10.95 9.13 22.18
N LYS A 94 10.85 10.46 21.93
CA LYS A 94 10.25 10.97 20.69
C LYS A 94 10.94 10.39 19.45
N LYS A 95 12.28 10.35 19.48
CA LYS A 95 13.08 9.75 18.41
C LYS A 95 12.84 8.24 18.27
N GLN A 96 12.72 7.50 19.36
CA GLN A 96 12.37 6.07 19.32
C GLN A 96 11.02 5.85 18.65
N VAL A 97 10.00 6.64 18.98
CA VAL A 97 8.68 6.54 18.33
C VAL A 97 8.75 6.95 16.85
N ASP A 98 9.53 7.97 16.49
CA ASP A 98 9.77 8.32 15.09
C ASP A 98 10.38 7.14 14.31
N ASP A 99 11.48 6.58 14.83
CA ASP A 99 12.23 5.51 14.18
C ASP A 99 11.44 4.18 14.12
N GLN A 100 10.59 3.89 15.13
CA GLN A 100 9.86 2.62 15.23
C GLN A 100 8.43 2.66 14.66
N CYS A 101 7.78 3.83 14.60
CA CYS A 101 6.39 3.93 14.15
C CYS A 101 6.24 4.76 12.87
N ILE A 102 6.83 5.96 12.85
CA ILE A 102 6.65 6.91 11.74
C ILE A 102 7.45 6.48 10.53
N LEU A 103 8.75 6.23 10.71
CA LEU A 103 9.67 5.88 9.63
C LEU A 103 9.24 4.58 8.91
N PRO A 104 8.86 3.49 9.59
CA PRO A 104 8.39 2.28 8.91
C PRO A 104 7.07 2.51 8.16
N THR A 105 6.18 3.36 8.70
CA THR A 105 4.92 3.72 8.01
C THR A 105 5.20 4.49 6.72
N MET A 106 6.15 5.43 6.75
CA MET A 106 6.53 6.23 5.59
C MET A 106 7.35 5.46 4.55
N THR A 107 8.11 4.46 4.97
CA THR A 107 9.00 3.68 4.09
C THR A 107 8.39 2.35 3.63
N TYR A 108 7.19 1.99 4.09
CA TYR A 108 6.53 0.77 3.64
C TYR A 108 6.37 0.75 2.12
N GLY A 109 6.87 -0.31 1.48
CA GLY A 109 6.83 -0.50 0.04
C GLY A 109 7.97 0.17 -0.73
N CYS A 110 8.93 0.83 -0.04
CA CYS A 110 10.05 1.53 -0.68
C CYS A 110 10.95 0.62 -1.52
N GLN A 111 11.00 -0.68 -1.21
CA GLN A 111 11.71 -1.70 -2.01
C GLN A 111 11.22 -1.78 -3.46
N THR A 112 9.99 -1.33 -3.74
CA THR A 112 9.39 -1.35 -5.08
C THR A 112 9.40 0.02 -5.77
N TRP A 113 10.02 1.02 -5.14
CA TRP A 113 10.07 2.38 -5.67
C TRP A 113 11.33 2.59 -6.50
N SER A 114 11.18 3.29 -7.62
CA SER A 114 12.31 3.87 -8.33
C SER A 114 12.88 5.01 -7.49
N LEU A 115 13.98 4.77 -6.77
CA LEU A 115 14.57 5.75 -5.87
C LEU A 115 15.20 6.90 -6.67
N THR A 116 14.52 8.05 -6.69
CA THR A 116 15.03 9.29 -7.29
C THR A 116 15.36 10.31 -6.22
N LYS A 117 16.23 11.28 -6.55
CA LYS A 117 16.53 12.43 -5.66
C LYS A 117 15.25 13.18 -5.26
N ILE A 118 14.29 13.29 -6.16
CA ILE A 118 13.00 13.95 -5.92
C ILE A 118 12.22 13.21 -4.82
N ILE A 119 12.07 11.89 -4.93
CA ILE A 119 11.36 11.08 -3.93
C ILE A 119 12.07 11.12 -2.58
N GLY A 120 13.40 10.93 -2.57
CA GLY A 120 14.19 11.01 -1.34
C GLY A 120 14.07 12.37 -0.64
N ASN A 121 14.11 13.46 -1.40
CA ASN A 121 13.92 14.80 -0.85
C ASN A 121 12.50 15.00 -0.32
N LYS A 122 11.48 14.47 -1.00
CA LYS A 122 10.08 14.57 -0.56
C LYS A 122 9.84 13.90 0.80
N LEU A 123 10.39 12.69 0.99
CA LEU A 123 10.34 11.97 2.27
C LEU A 123 11.10 12.72 3.37
N LYS A 124 12.31 13.22 3.06
CA LYS A 124 13.11 14.03 4.01
C LYS A 124 12.40 15.30 4.44
N VAL A 125 11.75 16.00 3.51
CA VAL A 125 10.97 17.22 3.82
C VAL A 125 9.81 16.89 4.75
N ALA A 126 9.08 15.81 4.47
CA ALA A 126 7.98 15.36 5.32
C ALA A 126 8.45 14.99 6.74
N GLN A 127 9.51 14.19 6.88
CA GLN A 127 10.05 13.82 8.19
C GLN A 127 10.58 15.05 8.96
N ARG A 128 11.28 15.97 8.29
CA ARG A 128 11.72 17.25 8.90
C ARG A 128 10.55 18.11 9.36
N ALA A 129 9.46 18.15 8.60
CA ALA A 129 8.28 18.91 8.98
C ALA A 129 7.58 18.31 10.23
N MET A 130 7.59 16.99 10.40
CA MET A 130 7.17 16.33 11.64
C MET A 130 8.11 16.65 12.80
N GLY A 131 9.43 16.59 12.56
CA GLY A 131 10.45 16.90 13.58
C GLY A 131 10.42 18.33 14.11
N LYS A 132 9.96 19.30 13.32
CA LYS A 132 9.72 20.69 13.77
C LYS A 132 8.58 20.82 14.79
N LYS A 133 7.77 19.78 14.97
CA LYS A 133 6.66 19.73 15.93
C LYS A 133 7.02 18.97 17.22
N PHE A 134 8.27 18.48 17.32
CA PHE A 134 8.80 17.96 18.59
C PHE A 134 8.82 19.05 19.66
#